data_AF-A0A645FE93-F1
#
_entry.id   AF-A0A645FE93-F1
#
_cell.length_a   1.000
_cell.length_b   1.000
_cell.length_c   1.000
_cell.angle_alpha   90.00
_cell.angle_beta   90.00
_cell.angle_gamma   90.00
#
_symmetry.space_group_name_H-M   'P 1'
#
loop_
_entity.id
_entity.type
_entity.pdbx_description
1 polymer ?
#
loop_
_entity_poly.entity_id
_entity_poly.type
_entity_poly.pdbx_seq_one_letter_code
_entity_poly.pdbx_strand_id
1 'polypeptide(L)' 'MIAILVDGTVVPCCLDAEGQIDLGNIYTEDLNSILCSKRFTDIIKGFNDNQLIEPLCQKCTYRNRFN' A
#
# COMPACT_ATOMS: atom_id res chain seq x y z
N MET A 1 1.98 5.12 5.09
CA MET A 1 0.95 4.52 5.98
C MET A 1 0.70 3.11 5.46
N ILE A 2 0.29 2.17 6.31
CA ILE A 2 -0.15 0.82 5.91
C ILE A 2 -1.43 0.46 6.66
N ALA A 3 -2.17 -0.54 6.20
CA ALA A 3 -3.23 -1.19 6.97
C ALA A 3 -3.06 -2.71 6.89
N ILE A 4 -3.62 -3.41 7.88
CA ILE A 4 -3.66 -4.88 7.93
C ILE A 4 -5.13 -5.27 7.99
N LEU A 5 -5.57 -6.06 7.01
CA LEU A 5 -6.94 -6.55 6.93
C LEU A 5 -7.15 -7.73 7.90
N VAL A 6 -8.40 -8.10 8.15
CA VAL A 6 -8.77 -9.12 9.15
C VAL A 6 -8.18 -10.50 8.85
N ASP A 7 -7.91 -10.78 7.58
CA ASP A 7 -7.29 -12.01 7.08
C ASP A 7 -5.75 -11.97 7.14
N GLY A 8 -5.17 -10.88 7.67
CA GLY A 8 -3.72 -10.69 7.78
C GLY A 8 -3.06 -10.04 6.56
N THR A 9 -3.81 -9.76 5.51
CA THR A 9 -3.29 -9.12 4.30
C THR A 9 -2.83 -7.69 4.61
N VAL A 10 -1.61 -7.35 4.22
CA VAL A 10 -1.02 -6.02 4.40
C VAL A 10 -1.25 -5.20 3.13
N VAL A 11 -1.81 -4.01 3.29
CA VAL A 11 -2.12 -3.08 2.20
C VAL A 11 -1.45 -1.72 2.42
N PRO A 12 -1.17 -0.93 1.36
CA PRO A 12 -0.42 0.33 1.46
C PRO A 12 -1.25 1.50 2.00
N CYS A 13 -2.54 1.35 2.20
CA CYS A 13 -3.43 2.43 2.64
C CYS A 13 -4.71 1.87 3.26
N CYS A 14 -5.27 2.56 4.26
CA CYS A 14 -6.55 2.18 4.86
C CYS A 14 -7.75 2.28 3.90
N LEU A 15 -7.59 2.94 2.74
CA LEU A 15 -8.62 3.02 1.71
C LEU A 15 -8.69 1.76 0.82
N ASP A 16 -7.70 0.86 0.93
CA ASP A 16 -7.68 -0.40 0.20
C ASP A 16 -8.38 -1.53 0.99
N ALA A 17 -9.64 -1.30 1.34
CA ALA A 17 -10.42 -2.24 2.14
C ALA A 17 -10.73 -3.57 1.41
N GLU A 18 -10.60 -3.58 0.08
CA GLU A 18 -10.78 -4.77 -0.76
C GLU A 18 -9.48 -5.57 -0.94
N GLY A 19 -8.34 -5.07 -0.46
CA GLY A 19 -7.05 -5.75 -0.61
C GLY A 19 -6.53 -5.79 -2.04
N GLN A 20 -6.84 -4.77 -2.86
CA GLN A 20 -6.42 -4.72 -4.27
C GLN A 20 -4.90 -4.64 -4.42
N ILE A 21 -4.22 -4.01 -3.46
CA ILE A 21 -2.77 -3.90 -3.39
C ILE A 21 -2.26 -4.77 -2.24
N ASP A 22 -2.29 -6.09 -2.48
CA ASP A 22 -1.69 -7.07 -1.58
C ASP A 22 -0.15 -6.92 -1.57
N LEU A 23 0.40 -6.59 -0.40
CA LEU A 23 1.85 -6.48 -0.15
C LEU A 23 2.43 -7.74 0.50
N GLY A 24 1.59 -8.68 0.94
CA GLY A 24 1.97 -9.87 1.71
C GLY A 24 1.04 -10.07 2.91
N ASN A 25 1.21 -11.20 3.61
CA ASN A 25 0.35 -11.57 4.74
C ASN A 25 1.17 -11.84 6.01
N ILE A 26 0.78 -11.23 7.14
CA ILE A 26 1.51 -11.33 8.41
C ILE A 26 1.48 -12.73 9.05
N TYR A 27 0.59 -13.61 8.60
CA TYR A 27 0.55 -14.99 9.08
C TYR A 27 1.57 -15.88 8.35
N THR A 28 2.08 -15.46 7.20
CA THR A 28 3.04 -16.22 6.38
C THR A 28 4.43 -15.60 6.32
N GLU A 29 4.53 -14.27 6.50
CA GLU A 29 5.76 -13.52 6.35
C GLU A 29 5.92 -12.48 7.46
N ASP A 30 7.18 -12.23 7.88
CA ASP A 30 7.48 -11.15 8.81
C ASP A 30 7.10 -9.79 8.21
N LEU A 31 6.45 -8.94 9.00
CA LEU A 31 6.03 -7.61 8.56
C LEU A 31 7.21 -6.79 8.01
N ASN A 32 8.39 -6.89 8.61
CA ASN A 32 9.56 -6.17 8.11
C ASN A 32 9.97 -6.61 6.70
N SER A 33 9.85 -7.90 6.38
CA SER A 33 10.11 -8.42 5.03
C SER A 33 9.12 -7.87 4.02
N ILE A 34 7.83 -7.81 4.39
CA ILE A 34 6.76 -7.19 3.58
C ILE A 34 7.06 -5.71 3.30
N LEU A 35 7.48 -4.95 4.33
CA LEU A 35 7.80 -3.52 4.22
C LEU A 35 9.16 -3.25 3.54
N CYS A 36 10.02 -4.25 3.40
CA CYS A 36 11.22 -4.18 2.59
C CYS A 36 11.01 -4.73 1.17
N SER A 37 9.81 -5.21 0.84
CA SER A 37 9.50 -5.74 -0.49
C SER A 37 9.66 -4.67 -1.56
N LYS A 38 10.09 -5.10 -2.75
CA LYS A 38 10.26 -4.20 -3.89
C LYS A 38 8.99 -3.40 -4.18
N ARG A 39 7.82 -4.06 -4.18
CA ARG A 39 6.53 -3.42 -4.44
C ARG A 39 6.24 -2.28 -3.46
N PHE A 40 6.39 -2.51 -2.15
CA PHE A 40 6.17 -1.45 -1.16
C PHE A 40 7.17 -0.30 -1.31
N THR A 41 8.46 -0.61 -1.50
CA THR A 41 9.48 0.43 -1.70
C THR A 41 9.24 1.27 -2.95
N ASP A 42 8.79 0.65 -4.05
CA ASP A 42 8.43 1.35 -5.29
C ASP A 42 7.22 2.26 -5.08
N ILE A 43 6.21 1.84 -4.30
CA ILE A 43 5.05 2.67 -3.95
C ILE A 43 5.51 3.93 -3.23
N ILE A 44 6.32 3.77 -2.17
CA ILE A 44 6.84 4.91 -1.39
C ILE A 44 7.68 5.85 -2.26
N LYS A 45 8.57 5.30 -3.09
CA LYS A 45 9.36 6.09 -4.03
C LYS A 45 8.48 6.85 -5.01
N GLY A 46 7.46 6.19 -5.57
CA GLY A 46 6.49 6.80 -6.47
C GLY A 46 5.79 8.00 -5.82
N PHE A 47 5.27 7.85 -4.59
CA PHE A 47 4.66 8.96 -3.86
C PHE A 47 5.63 10.14 -3.66
N ASN A 48 6.89 9.88 -3.31
CA ASN A 48 7.91 10.93 -3.16
C ASN A 48 8.23 11.64 -4.48
N ASP A 49 8.20 10.91 -5.59
CA ASP A 49 8.49 11.42 -6.94
C ASP A 49 7.25 12.00 -7.64
N ASN A 50 6.11 12.11 -6.96
CA ASN A 50 4.80 12.47 -7.53
C ASN A 50 4.33 11.54 -8.68
N GLN A 51 4.73 10.27 -8.63
CA GLN A 51 4.39 9.22 -9.58
C GLN A 51 3.51 8.15 -8.92
N LEU A 52 2.24 8.08 -9.32
CA LEU A 52 1.29 7.11 -8.78
C LEU A 52 1.40 5.79 -9.56
N ILE A 53 2.04 4.78 -8.96
CA ILE A 53 2.30 3.51 -9.65
C ILE A 53 1.15 2.50 -9.57
N GLU A 54 0.35 2.54 -8.50
CA GLU A 54 -0.77 1.60 -8.30
C GLU A 54 -2.10 2.17 -8.85
N PRO A 55 -2.93 1.38 -9.56
CA PRO A 55 -4.19 1.84 -10.16
C PRO A 55 -5.17 2.47 -9.16
N LEU A 56 -5.26 1.92 -7.94
CA LEU A 56 -6.11 2.46 -6.87
C LEU A 56 -5.66 3.88 -6.48
N CYS A 57 -4.35 4.10 -6.34
CA CYS A 57 -3.78 5.40 -6.00
C CYS A 57 -4.02 6.44 -7.10
N GLN A 58 -3.95 6.06 -8.37
CA GLN A 58 -4.23 6.95 -9.51
C GLN A 58 -5.65 7.51 -9.49
N LYS A 59 -6.63 6.67 -9.14
CA LYS A 59 -8.05 7.02 -9.06
C LYS A 59 -8.47 7.61 -7.70
N CYS A 60 -7.63 7.46 -6.68
CA CYS A 60 -7.92 7.93 -5.32
C CYS A 60 -8.06 9.46 -5.29
N THR A 61 -9.21 9.95 -4.83
CA THR A 61 -9.48 11.39 -4.64
C THR A 61 -8.98 11.90 -3.29
N TYR A 62 -8.86 11.02 -2.28
CA TYR A 62 -8.43 11.40 -0.93
C TYR A 62 -7.04 12.01 -0.89
N ARG A 63 -6.13 11.57 -1.78
CA ARG A 63 -4.77 12.15 -1.89
C ARG A 63 -4.76 13.64 -2.22
N ASN A 64 -5.84 14.17 -2.79
CA ASN A 64 -5.99 15.58 -3.14
C ASN A 64 -6.70 16.40 -2.05
N ARG A 65 -7.07 15.79 -0.91
CA ARG A 65 -7.91 16.42 0.11
C ARG A 65 -7.27 17.66 0.75
N PHE A 66 -5.94 17.74 0.78
CA PHE A 66 -5.18 18.82 1.44
C PHE A 66 -4.38 19.68 0.46
N ASN A 67 -4.66 19.56 -0.83
CA ASN A 67 -4.09 20.42 -1.87
C ASN A 67 -4.85 21.75 -1.98
#